data_AF-A0A3D6CD65-F1
#
_entry.id   AF-A0A3D6CD65-F1
#
_cell.length_a   1.000
_cell.length_b   1.000
_cell.length_c   1.000
_cell.angle_alpha   90.00
_cell.angle_beta   90.00
_cell.angle_gamma   90.00
#
_symmetry.space_group_name_H-M   'P 1'
#
loop_
_entity.id
_entity.type
_entity.pdbx_description
1 polymer ?
#
loop_
_entity_poly.entity_id
_entity_poly.type
_entity_poly.pdbx_seq_one_letter_code
_entity_poly.pdbx_strand_id
1 'polypeptide(L)'
;EPSKRLALFVSPSAARWVVVGDKNLGPLYGIEPGKRSRNELGAFATINYQKKFNDKLNFRSKLDMFSNYRNNPQNIDLFWTNVLSAKITKFINFSLNVDMIYDDDTENVNPLKGPAPQWLQLMGIGFAYTFKKK
;
A
#
# COMPACT_ATOMS: atom_id res chain seq x y z
N GLU A 1 -15.28 2.00 24.43
CA GLU A 1 -14.73 3.10 23.63
C GLU A 1 -14.16 2.54 22.32
N PRO A 2 -14.36 3.18 21.16
CA PRO A 2 -13.76 2.71 19.91
C PRO A 2 -12.24 2.74 20.09
N SER A 3 -11.59 1.59 19.95
CA SER A 3 -10.17 1.50 20.28
C SER A 3 -9.37 2.44 19.38
N LYS A 4 -8.55 3.33 19.95
CA LYS A 4 -7.62 4.24 19.23
C LYS A 4 -6.59 3.51 18.33
N ARG A 5 -6.75 2.19 18.16
CA ARG A 5 -5.88 1.27 17.45
C ARG A 5 -6.38 0.94 16.04
N LEU A 6 -7.68 1.12 15.77
CA LEU A 6 -8.28 0.85 14.46
C LEU A 6 -8.91 2.13 13.92
N ALA A 7 -8.53 2.53 12.73
CA ALA A 7 -9.15 3.61 11.98
C ALA A 7 -9.61 3.07 10.63
N LEU A 8 -10.90 3.20 10.37
CA LEU A 8 -11.54 2.79 9.12
C LEU A 8 -11.96 4.06 8.37
N PHE A 9 -11.60 4.12 7.09
CA PHE A 9 -12.05 5.15 6.15
C PHE A 9 -12.69 4.44 4.96
N VAL A 10 -13.89 4.86 4.57
CA VAL A 10 -14.58 4.33 3.40
C VAL A 10 -15.17 5.49 2.62
N SER A 11 -14.94 5.50 1.32
CA SER A 11 -15.53 6.43 0.37
C SER A 11 -16.23 5.65 -0.72
N PRO A 12 -17.58 5.67 -0.78
CA PRO A 12 -18.33 5.00 -1.83
C PRO A 12 -18.16 5.68 -3.20
N SER A 13 -17.70 6.93 -3.22
CA SER A 13 -17.36 7.65 -4.43
C SER A 13 -15.96 8.26 -4.30
N ALA A 14 -15.01 7.76 -5.08
CA ALA A 14 -13.65 8.25 -5.17
C ALA A 14 -13.26 8.40 -6.64
N ALA A 15 -12.49 9.43 -6.94
CA ALA A 15 -11.93 9.67 -8.26
C ALA A 15 -10.41 9.54 -8.19
N ARG A 16 -9.84 8.60 -8.96
CA ARG A 16 -8.40 8.44 -9.15
C ARG A 16 -8.00 8.92 -10.54
N TRP A 17 -6.93 9.70 -10.59
CA TRP A 17 -6.38 10.26 -11.83
C TRP A 17 -4.98 9.70 -12.02
N VAL A 18 -4.79 8.91 -13.08
CA VAL A 18 -3.46 8.41 -13.48
C VAL A 18 -2.96 9.30 -14.61
N VAL A 19 -1.85 10.00 -14.40
CA VAL A 19 -1.25 10.90 -15.40
C VAL A 19 0.14 10.39 -15.73
N VAL A 20 0.39 10.14 -17.02
CA VAL A 20 1.69 9.67 -17.50
C VAL A 20 2.24 10.71 -18.48
N GLY A 21 3.44 11.22 -18.17
CA GLY A 21 4.09 12.25 -18.99
C GLY A 21 4.55 11.74 -20.35
N ASP A 22 4.99 10.47 -20.42
CA ASP A 22 5.44 9.81 -21.64
C ASP A 22 4.32 9.00 -22.30
N LYS A 23 3.99 9.33 -23.55
CA LYS A 23 2.94 8.67 -24.32
C LYS A 23 3.25 7.20 -24.64
N ASN A 24 4.53 6.82 -24.68
CA ASN A 24 4.94 5.44 -24.93
C ASN A 24 4.68 4.52 -23.72
N LEU A 25 4.66 5.09 -22.51
CA LEU A 25 4.33 4.36 -21.28
C LEU A 25 2.82 4.30 -21.02
N GLY A 26 2.03 5.18 -21.64
CA GLY A 26 0.57 5.25 -21.45
C GLY A 26 -0.16 3.90 -21.57
N PRO A 27 0.08 3.08 -22.61
CA PRO A 27 -0.58 1.79 -22.78
C PRO A 27 -0.32 0.80 -21.63
N LEU A 28 0.88 0.81 -21.03
CA LEU A 28 1.22 -0.04 -19.87
C LEU A 28 0.43 0.32 -18.61
N TYR A 29 -0.11 1.55 -18.54
CA TYR A 29 -0.97 2.02 -17.45
C TYR A 29 -2.47 2.01 -17.84
N GLY A 30 -2.82 1.32 -18.94
CA GLY A 30 -4.19 1.25 -19.45
C GLY A 30 -4.74 2.59 -19.96
N ILE A 31 -3.86 3.53 -20.33
CA ILE A 31 -4.24 4.79 -20.95
C ILE A 31 -4.41 4.57 -22.46
N GLU A 32 -5.57 4.95 -22.99
CA GLU A 32 -5.84 4.87 -24.42
C GLU A 32 -4.76 5.62 -25.24
N PRO A 33 -4.29 5.05 -26.37
CA PRO A 33 -3.30 5.68 -27.23
C PRO A 33 -3.71 7.11 -27.60
N GLY A 34 -2.86 8.08 -27.26
CA GLY A 34 -3.10 9.51 -27.52
C GLY A 34 -3.63 10.32 -26.34
N LYS A 35 -4.12 9.67 -25.28
CA LYS A 35 -4.44 10.33 -24.00
C LYS A 35 -3.23 10.31 -23.06
N ARG A 36 -3.14 11.32 -22.17
CA ARG A 36 -2.11 11.44 -21.13
C ARG A 36 -2.63 11.14 -19.73
N SER A 37 -3.94 11.05 -19.59
CA SER A 37 -4.60 10.81 -18.33
C SER A 37 -5.72 9.79 -18.46
N ARG A 38 -5.88 8.98 -17.42
CA ARG A 38 -7.02 8.09 -17.21
C ARG A 38 -7.71 8.47 -15.91
N ASN A 39 -9.04 8.52 -15.97
CA ASN A 39 -9.89 8.84 -14.82
C ASN A 39 -10.64 7.58 -14.43
N GLU A 40 -10.52 7.20 -13.17
CA GLU A 40 -11.13 6.02 -12.59
C GLU A 40 -12.09 6.50 -11.49
N LEU A 41 -13.36 6.18 -11.64
CA LEU A 41 -14.38 6.42 -10.62
C LEU A 41 -14.66 5.08 -9.94
N GLY A 42 -14.69 5.08 -8.63
CA GLY A 42 -14.76 3.85 -7.87
C GLY A 42 -15.11 4.04 -6.40
N ALA A 43 -15.07 2.95 -5.65
CA ALA A 43 -15.04 2.98 -4.20
C ALA A 43 -13.60 2.84 -3.69
N PHE A 44 -13.33 3.48 -2.56
CA PHE A 44 -12.05 3.37 -1.87
C PHE A 44 -12.27 3.10 -0.39
N ALA A 45 -11.52 2.18 0.18
CA ALA A 45 -11.53 1.92 1.60
C ALA A 45 -10.11 1.76 2.14
N THR A 46 -9.85 2.33 3.30
CA THR A 46 -8.59 2.16 4.04
C THR A 46 -8.88 1.67 5.44
N ILE A 47 -8.18 0.61 5.85
CA ILE A 47 -8.15 0.12 7.21
C ILE A 47 -6.75 0.33 7.76
N ASN A 48 -6.62 1.20 8.76
CA ASN A 48 -5.38 1.41 9.50
C ASN A 48 -5.50 0.74 10.86
N TYR A 49 -4.54 -0.12 11.17
CA TYR A 49 -4.36 -0.71 12.48
C TYR A 49 -2.99 -0.32 13.04
N GLN A 50 -2.98 0.27 14.24
CA GLN A 50 -1.74 0.58 14.94
C GLN A 50 -1.80 0.08 16.38
N LYS A 51 -0.80 -0.71 16.75
CA LYS A 51 -0.62 -1.22 18.11
C LYS A 51 0.80 -0.97 18.58
N LYS A 52 0.91 -0.07 19.55
CA LYS A 52 2.12 0.09 20.36
C LYS A 52 2.04 -0.94 21.49
N PHE A 53 2.90 -1.95 21.45
CA PHE A 53 2.95 -2.98 22.50
C PHE A 53 3.68 -2.46 23.73
N ASN A 54 4.79 -1.75 23.51
CA ASN A 54 5.57 -1.07 24.54
C ASN A 54 6.39 0.07 23.88
N ASP A 55 7.26 0.75 24.63
CA ASP A 55 8.10 1.82 24.09
C ASP A 55 9.18 1.33 23.11
N LYS A 56 9.38 0.02 23.03
CA LYS A 56 10.36 -0.60 22.13
C LYS A 56 9.71 -1.20 20.89
N LEU A 57 8.47 -1.66 20.95
CA LEU A 57 7.84 -2.44 19.89
C LEU A 57 6.53 -1.79 19.45
N ASN A 58 6.48 -1.45 18.17
CA ASN A 58 5.32 -0.89 17.53
C ASN A 58 5.01 -1.67 16.25
N PHE A 59 3.73 -1.94 16.06
CA PHE A 59 3.22 -2.59 14.86
C PHE A 59 2.19 -1.69 14.20
N ARG A 60 2.29 -1.54 12.88
CA ARG A 60 1.33 -0.85 12.04
C ARG A 60 0.96 -1.77 10.89
N SER A 61 -0.32 -1.84 10.57
CA SER A 61 -0.85 -2.52 9.41
C SER A 61 -1.81 -1.57 8.72
N LYS A 62 -1.66 -1.42 7.41
CA LYS A 62 -2.50 -0.56 6.57
C LYS A 62 -2.96 -1.39 5.39
N LEU A 63 -4.27 -1.53 5.25
CA LEU A 63 -4.91 -2.18 4.11
C LEU A 63 -5.68 -1.11 3.34
N ASP A 64 -5.23 -0.79 2.13
CA ASP A 64 -5.94 0.05 1.17
C ASP A 64 -6.60 -0.85 0.13
N MET A 65 -7.87 -0.56 -0.17
CA MET A 65 -8.68 -1.30 -1.13
C MET A 65 -9.31 -0.31 -2.10
N PHE A 66 -9.19 -0.56 -3.39
CA PHE A 66 -9.80 0.27 -4.43
C PHE A 66 -10.60 -0.61 -5.39
N SER A 67 -11.84 -0.22 -5.69
CA SER A 67 -12.71 -0.92 -6.63
C SER A 67 -13.13 0.05 -7.72
N ASN A 68 -12.87 -0.30 -8.97
CA ASN A 68 -13.17 0.55 -10.12
C ASN A 68 -14.58 0.25 -10.66
N TYR A 69 -15.46 1.25 -10.68
CA TYR A 69 -16.85 1.06 -11.16
C TYR A 69 -16.96 1.02 -12.69
N ARG A 70 -15.94 1.47 -13.42
CA ARG A 70 -15.99 1.63 -14.88
C ARG A 70 -15.47 0.41 -15.66
N ASN A 71 -14.57 -0.36 -15.06
CA ASN A 71 -14.07 -1.64 -15.57
C ASN A 71 -14.21 -2.67 -14.44
N ASN A 72 -15.19 -3.57 -14.54
CA ASN A 72 -15.43 -4.67 -13.61
C ASN A 72 -15.48 -4.27 -12.12
N PRO A 73 -16.66 -3.91 -11.57
CA PRO A 73 -16.80 -3.52 -10.17
C PRO A 73 -16.41 -4.61 -9.15
N GLN A 74 -16.17 -5.84 -9.61
CA GLN A 74 -15.67 -6.94 -8.79
C GLN A 74 -14.14 -6.97 -8.68
N ASN A 75 -13.41 -6.25 -9.54
CA ASN A 75 -11.98 -6.12 -9.41
C ASN A 75 -11.66 -5.18 -8.24
N ILE A 76 -10.97 -5.73 -7.23
CA ILE A 76 -10.55 -5.02 -6.03
C ILE A 76 -9.03 -5.04 -5.99
N ASP A 77 -8.43 -3.88 -6.20
CA ASP A 77 -7.01 -3.67 -5.96
C ASP A 77 -6.79 -3.65 -4.44
N LEU A 78 -5.93 -4.53 -3.93
CA LEU A 78 -5.57 -4.61 -2.52
C LEU A 78 -4.09 -4.24 -2.34
N PHE A 79 -3.84 -3.24 -1.51
CA PHE A 79 -2.51 -2.86 -1.07
C PHE A 79 -2.42 -3.05 0.45
N TRP A 80 -1.64 -4.03 0.89
CA TRP A 80 -1.49 -4.36 2.30
C TRP A 80 -0.06 -4.17 2.78
N THR A 81 0.15 -3.14 3.59
CA THR A 81 1.44 -2.78 4.18
C THR A 81 1.47 -3.13 5.67
N ASN A 82 2.48 -3.88 6.08
CA ASN A 82 2.73 -4.24 7.48
C ASN A 82 4.11 -3.77 7.90
N VAL A 83 4.18 -2.95 8.95
CA VAL A 83 5.40 -2.37 9.47
C VAL A 83 5.56 -2.75 10.94
N LEU A 84 6.59 -3.54 11.21
CA LEU A 84 7.06 -3.84 12.56
C LEU A 84 8.30 -3.00 12.85
N SER A 85 8.26 -2.18 13.89
CA SER A 85 9.40 -1.38 14.34
C SER A 85 9.77 -1.78 15.76
N ALA A 86 11.03 -2.16 15.97
CA ALA A 86 11.57 -2.59 17.24
C ALA A 86 12.83 -1.79 17.63
N LYS A 87 12.85 -1.20 18.82
CA LYS A 87 14.04 -0.60 19.43
C LYS A 87 14.74 -1.66 20.26
N ILE A 88 15.73 -2.30 19.66
CA ILE A 88 16.51 -3.37 20.30
C ILE A 88 17.35 -2.79 21.44
N THR A 89 18.06 -1.69 21.16
CA THR A 89 18.95 -1.03 22.12
C THR A 89 18.74 0.48 22.07
N LYS A 90 19.34 1.25 23.00
CA LYS A 90 19.29 2.72 22.96
C LYS A 90 19.80 3.31 21.63
N PHE A 91 20.69 2.58 20.96
CA PHE A 91 21.37 3.00 19.73
C PHE A 91 20.98 2.18 18.50
N ILE A 92 20.27 1.06 18.65
CA ILE A 92 19.96 0.14 17.55
C ILE A 92 18.44 0.04 17.39
N ASN A 93 17.98 0.38 16.20
CA ASN A 93 16.60 0.24 15.76
C ASN A 93 16.51 -0.81 14.66
N PHE A 94 15.45 -1.59 14.70
CA PHE A 94 15.08 -2.58 13.71
C PHE A 94 13.73 -2.21 13.12
N SER A 95 13.59 -2.37 11.81
CA SER A 95 12.32 -2.22 11.10
C SER A 95 12.16 -3.33 10.08
N LEU A 96 11.01 -3.99 10.09
CA LEU A 96 10.59 -4.95 9.08
C LEU A 96 9.32 -4.41 8.41
N ASN A 97 9.37 -4.27 7.09
CA ASN A 97 8.25 -3.86 6.27
C ASN A 97 7.90 -5.02 5.34
N VAL A 98 6.63 -5.39 5.30
CA VAL A 98 6.09 -6.42 4.42
C VAL A 98 4.91 -5.82 3.69
N ASP A 99 5.09 -5.62 2.39
CA ASP A 99 4.08 -5.08 1.49
C ASP A 99 3.56 -6.18 0.58
N MET A 100 2.24 -6.24 0.43
CA MET A 100 1.55 -7.10 -0.51
C MET A 100 0.72 -6.24 -1.45
N ILE A 101 0.85 -6.51 -2.74
CA ILE A 101 0.02 -5.90 -3.77
C ILE A 101 -0.72 -7.04 -4.46
N TYR A 102 -2.03 -6.92 -4.55
CA TYR A 102 -2.89 -7.84 -5.29
C TYR A 102 -3.80 -7.02 -6.21
N ASP A 103 -3.83 -7.39 -7.48
CA ASP A 103 -4.66 -6.82 -8.52
C ASP A 103 -5.25 -7.99 -9.31
N ASP A 104 -6.56 -8.00 -9.45
CA ASP A 104 -7.32 -9.08 -10.09
C ASP A 104 -7.20 -9.04 -11.63
N ASP A 105 -6.93 -7.86 -12.22
CA ASP A 105 -6.80 -7.64 -13.68
C ASP A 105 -5.33 -7.68 -14.17
N THR A 106 -4.34 -7.91 -13.30
CA THR A 106 -2.96 -8.03 -13.78
C THR A 106 -2.82 -9.31 -14.60
N GLU A 107 -2.76 -9.16 -15.92
CA GLU A 107 -2.42 -10.21 -16.87
C GLU A 107 -1.08 -10.83 -16.45
N ASN A 108 -1.15 -12.03 -15.90
CA ASN A 108 0.02 -12.79 -15.54
C ASN A 108 0.75 -13.19 -16.83
N VAL A 109 2.08 -13.28 -16.80
CA VAL A 109 2.90 -13.76 -17.94
C VAL A 109 2.48 -15.19 -18.37
N ASN A 110 1.68 -15.88 -17.56
CA ASN A 110 1.07 -17.16 -17.87
C ASN A 110 -0.46 -17.15 -17.60
N PRO A 111 -1.32 -17.16 -18.64
CA PRO A 111 -2.78 -17.04 -18.52
C PRO A 111 -3.48 -18.13 -17.70
N LEU A 112 -2.79 -19.24 -17.40
CA LEU A 112 -3.34 -20.40 -16.68
C LEU A 112 -3.21 -20.32 -15.15
N LYS A 113 -2.52 -19.30 -14.60
CA LYS A 113 -2.17 -19.24 -13.17
C LYS A 113 -2.98 -18.27 -12.31
N GLY A 114 -3.93 -17.52 -12.89
CA GLY A 114 -4.70 -16.50 -12.18
C GLY A 114 -3.83 -15.32 -11.72
N PRO A 115 -4.40 -14.30 -11.08
CA PRO A 115 -3.66 -13.14 -10.56
C PRO A 115 -2.65 -13.57 -9.48
N ALA A 116 -1.38 -13.16 -9.63
CA ALA A 116 -0.32 -13.48 -8.68
C ALA A 116 -0.10 -12.32 -7.70
N PRO A 117 -0.34 -12.51 -6.38
CA PRO A 117 0.00 -11.48 -5.39
C PRO A 117 1.50 -11.22 -5.39
N GLN A 118 1.90 -9.96 -5.52
CA GLN A 118 3.28 -9.53 -5.41
C GLN A 118 3.60 -9.22 -3.94
N TRP A 119 4.68 -9.81 -3.44
CA TRP A 119 5.18 -9.59 -2.09
C TRP A 119 6.53 -8.88 -2.12
N LEU A 120 6.68 -7.88 -1.26
CA LEU A 120 7.93 -7.16 -1.03
C LEU A 120 8.25 -7.16 0.46
N GLN A 121 9.47 -7.56 0.80
CA GLN A 121 9.94 -7.63 2.19
C GLN A 121 11.20 -6.77 2.32
N LEU A 122 11.13 -5.74 3.16
CA LEU A 122 12.28 -4.88 3.48
C LEU A 122 12.60 -4.96 4.96
N MET A 123 13.81 -5.41 5.26
CA MET A 123 14.36 -5.41 6.61
C MET A 123 15.45 -4.35 6.71
N GLY A 124 15.39 -3.54 7.76
CA GLY A 124 16.36 -2.48 8.05
C GLY A 124 16.83 -2.54 9.49
N ILE A 125 18.14 -2.43 9.69
CA ILE A 125 18.77 -2.25 11.00
C ILE A 125 19.52 -0.91 10.94
N GLY A 126 19.18 0.01 11.83
CA GLY A 126 19.75 1.35 11.88
C GLY A 126 20.44 1.62 13.20
N PHE A 127 21.62 2.23 13.14
CA PHE A 127 22.33 2.77 14.30
C PHE A 127 22.06 4.27 14.41
N ALA A 128 21.63 4.74 15.58
CA ALA A 128 21.37 6.15 15.85
C ALA A 128 21.97 6.54 17.21
N TYR A 129 22.87 7.52 17.20
CA TYR A 129 23.49 8.09 18.40
C TYR A 129 23.19 9.58 18.47
N THR A 130 22.54 10.04 19.54
CA THR A 130 22.29 11.46 19.78
C THR A 130 23.40 12.03 20.65
N PHE A 131 24.22 12.92 20.09
CA PHE A 131 25.21 13.68 20.86
C PHE A 131 24.48 14.71 21.71
N LYS A 132 24.61 14.62 23.04
CA LYS A 132 24.24 15.75 23.91
C LYS A 132 25.33 16.81 23.80
N LYS A 133 24.98 18.00 23.29
CA LYS A 133 25.85 19.18 23.44
C LYS A 133 26.00 19.47 24.93
N LYS A 134 27.26 19.59 25.36
CA LYS A 134 27.64 19.97 26.71
C LYS A 134 27.55 21.48 26.86
#